data_AF-A0A8T5H8E7-F1
#
_entry.id   AF-A0A8T5H8E7-F1
#
_cell.length_a   1.000
_cell.length_b   1.000
_cell.length_c   1.000
_cell.angle_alpha   90.00
_cell.angle_beta   90.00
_cell.angle_gamma   90.00
#
_symmetry.space_group_name_H-M   'P 1'
#
loop_
_entity.id
_entity.type
_entity.pdbx_description
1 polymer ?
#
loop_
_entity_poly.entity_id
_entity_poly.type
_entity_poly.pdbx_seq_one_letter_code
_entity_poly.pdbx_strand_id
1 'polypeptide(L)' 'MATLEDLKNDILKVADQQEELMRKRRPLLGSKKNQDQMDAFRLTMQIMKYEEFISNTEKQIRVMH' A
#
# COMPACT_ATOMS: atom_id res chain seq x y z
N MET A 1 12.31 20.75 1.02
CA MET A 1 11.24 20.25 1.91
C MET A 1 10.08 19.87 1.03
N ALA A 2 9.47 18.70 1.26
CA ALA A 2 8.22 18.35 0.60
C ALA A 2 7.12 19.33 1.06
N THR A 3 6.32 19.83 0.13
CA THR A 3 5.17 20.68 0.43
C THR A 3 3.99 19.83 0.90
N LEU A 4 2.99 20.47 1.51
CA LEU A 4 1.73 19.80 1.86
C LEU A 4 1.07 19.13 0.64
N GLU A 5 1.18 19.76 -0.53
CA GLU A 5 0.62 19.25 -1.78
C GLU A 5 1.40 18.02 -2.28
N ASP A 6 2.73 18.02 -2.15
CA ASP A 6 3.56 16.86 -2.48
C ASP A 6 3.16 15.63 -1.64
N LEU A 7 2.98 15.81 -0.32
CA LEU A 7 2.61 14.72 0.58
C LEU A 7 1.20 14.16 0.28
N LYS A 8 0.26 15.01 -0.10
CA LYS A 8 -1.09 14.57 -0.53
C LYS A 8 -1.03 13.78 -1.83
N ASN A 9 -0.25 14.25 -2.80
CA ASN A 9 -0.07 13.56 -4.08
C ASN A 9 0.63 12.21 -3.90
N ASP A 10 1.60 12.12 -2.99
CA ASP A 10 2.27 10.86 -2.65
C ASP A 10 1.29 9.85 -2.03
N ILE A 11 0.40 10.27 -1.13
CA ILE A 11 -0.65 9.41 -0.57
C ILE A 11 -1.56 8.86 -1.68
N LEU A 12 -2.05 9.74 -2.57
CA LEU A 12 -2.96 9.32 -3.65
C LEU A 12 -2.29 8.30 -4.57
N LYS A 13 -1.05 8.57 -4.99
CA LYS A 13 -0.29 7.65 -5.85
C LYS A 13 -0.04 6.30 -5.20
N VAL A 14 0.34 6.28 -3.92
CA VAL A 14 0.61 5.04 -3.20
C VAL A 14 -0.69 4.27 -2.91
N ALA A 15 -1.80 4.96 -2.64
CA ALA A 15 -3.10 4.33 -2.48
C ALA A 15 -3.57 3.62 -3.76
N ASP A 16 -3.40 4.24 -4.92
CA ASP A 16 -3.72 3.61 -6.22
C ASP A 16 -2.89 2.34 -6.45
N GLN A 17 -1.59 2.39 -6.16
CA GLN A 17 -0.69 1.23 -6.26
C GLN A 17 -1.08 0.13 -5.27
N GLN A 18 -1.44 0.50 -4.05
CA GLN A 18 -1.90 -0.44 -3.03
C GLN A 18 -3.18 -1.15 -3.47
N GLU A 19 -4.14 -0.42 -4.04
CA GLU A 19 -5.38 -1.00 -4.55
C GLU A 19 -5.11 -2.00 -5.69
N GLU A 20 -4.20 -1.66 -6.62
CA GLU A 20 -3.81 -2.58 -7.70
C GLU A 20 -3.25 -3.89 -7.14
N LEU A 21 -2.37 -3.82 -6.12
CA LEU A 21 -1.85 -5.01 -5.46
C LEU A 21 -2.94 -5.81 -4.74
N MET A 22 -3.90 -5.13 -4.09
CA MET A 22 -5.05 -5.80 -3.46
C MET A 22 -5.90 -6.55 -4.49
N ARG A 23 -6.13 -5.95 -5.67
CA ARG A 23 -6.84 -6.58 -6.79
C ARG A 23 -6.08 -7.81 -7.31
N LYS A 24 -4.75 -7.71 -7.47
CA LYS A 24 -3.87 -8.84 -7.86
C LYS A 24 -3.84 -9.96 -6.82
N ARG A 25 -3.85 -9.61 -5.53
CA ARG A 25 -3.84 -10.58 -4.43
C ARG A 25 -5.15 -11.36 -4.33
N ARG A 26 -6.29 -10.69 -4.53
CA ARG A 26 -7.64 -11.25 -4.33
C ARG A 26 -7.84 -12.66 -4.93
N PRO A 27 -7.51 -12.96 -6.20
CA PRO A 27 -7.70 -14.30 -6.77
C PRO A 27 -6.79 -15.39 -6.18
N LEU A 28 -5.71 -15.02 -5.48
CA LEU A 28 -4.76 -15.96 -4.89
C LEU A 28 -5.18 -16.41 -3.48
N LEU A 29 -6.07 -15.65 -2.83
CA LEU A 29 -6.50 -15.92 -1.47
C LEU A 29 -7.31 -17.22 -1.38
N GLY A 30 -6.96 -18.07 -0.42
CA GLY A 30 -7.61 -19.37 -0.22
C GLY A 30 -7.18 -20.46 -1.21
N SER A 31 -6.26 -20.17 -2.13
CA SER A 31 -5.68 -21.21 -3.00
C SER A 31 -4.94 -22.26 -2.15
N LYS A 32 -5.05 -23.53 -2.56
CA LYS A 32 -4.29 -24.65 -1.98
C LYS A 32 -2.94 -24.87 -2.67
N LYS A 33 -2.68 -24.16 -3.78
CA LYS A 33 -1.40 -24.24 -4.48
C LYS A 33 -0.36 -23.43 -3.71
N ASN A 34 0.75 -24.06 -3.37
CA ASN A 34 1.83 -23.43 -2.62
C ASN A 34 2.37 -22.15 -3.31
N GLN A 35 2.47 -22.16 -4.64
CA GLN A 35 2.93 -20.99 -5.40
C GLN A 35 1.98 -19.80 -5.22
N ASP A 36 0.68 -20.01 -5.39
CA ASP A 36 -0.34 -18.96 -5.20
C ASP A 36 -0.32 -18.42 -3.77
N GLN A 37 -0.11 -19.29 -2.76
CA GLN A 37 0.02 -18.89 -1.36
C GLN A 37 1.25 -18.00 -1.13
N MET A 38 2.39 -18.37 -1.71
CA MET A 38 3.62 -17.58 -1.62
C MET A 38 3.48 -16.23 -2.34
N ASP A 39 2.80 -16.20 -3.49
CA ASP A 39 2.57 -14.95 -4.22
C ASP A 39 1.55 -14.05 -3.49
N ALA A 40 0.50 -14.62 -2.89
CA ALA A 40 -0.43 -13.89 -2.03
C ALA A 40 0.28 -13.28 -0.80
N PHE A 41 1.21 -14.03 -0.20
CA PHE A 41 2.01 -13.56 0.92
C PHE A 41 2.92 -12.39 0.51
N ARG A 42 3.65 -12.51 -0.62
CA ARG A 42 4.50 -11.44 -1.15
C ARG A 42 3.71 -10.16 -1.44
N LEU A 43 2.53 -10.28 -2.07
CA LEU A 43 1.66 -9.15 -2.32
C LEU A 43 1.15 -8.52 -1.01
N THR A 44 0.82 -9.34 -0.02
CA THR A 44 0.41 -8.83 1.32
C THR A 44 1.51 -8.01 1.98
N MET A 45 2.76 -8.47 1.93
CA MET A 45 3.90 -7.72 2.47
C MET A 45 4.08 -6.36 1.77
N GLN A 46 3.86 -6.29 0.46
CA GLN A 46 3.94 -5.02 -0.28
C GLN A 46 2.77 -4.08 0.07
N ILE A 47 1.54 -4.61 0.17
CA ILE A 47 0.36 -3.84 0.59
C ILE A 47 0.57 -3.21 1.97
N MET A 48 1.12 -3.96 2.93
CA MET A 48 1.40 -3.47 4.28
C MET A 48 2.44 -2.34 4.29
N LYS A 49 3.47 -2.42 3.44
CA LYS A 49 4.45 -1.32 3.31
C LYS A 49 3.81 -0.03 2.82
N TYR A 50 2.86 -0.13 1.90
CA TYR A 50 2.10 1.03 1.43
C TYR A 50 1.16 1.57 2.52
N GLU A 51 0.54 0.71 3.31
CA GLU A 51 -0.28 1.12 4.45
C GLU A 51 0.55 1.90 5.49
N GLU A 52 1.75 1.41 5.81
CA GLU A 52 2.68 2.10 6.69
C GLU A 52 3.14 3.45 6.13
N PHE A 53 3.48 3.50 4.83
CA PHE A 53 3.84 4.76 4.17
C PHE A 53 2.72 5.79 4.25
N ILE A 54 1.48 5.41 3.88
CA ILE A 54 0.31 6.30 3.93
C ILE A 54 0.11 6.80 5.36
N SER A 55 0.13 5.92 6.36
CA SER A 55 -0.06 6.32 7.77
C SER A 55 1.01 7.30 8.24
N ASN A 56 2.27 7.09 7.87
CA ASN A 56 3.36 7.98 8.25
C ASN A 56 3.24 9.34 7.56
N THR A 57 2.88 9.37 6.29
CA THR A 57 2.66 10.62 5.53
C THR A 57 1.46 11.40 6.08
N GLU A 58 0.37 10.73 6.45
CA GLU A 58 -0.78 11.37 7.11
C GLU A 58 -0.40 12.00 8.45
N LYS A 59 0.43 11.32 9.26
CA LYS A 59 0.98 11.88 10.51
C LYS A 59 1.84 13.11 10.24
N GLN A 60 2.67 13.08 9.19
CA GLN A 60 3.48 14.22 8.79
C GLN A 60 2.62 15.42 8.38
N ILE A 61 1.58 15.20 7.58
CA ILE A 61 0.63 16.25 7.20
C ILE A 61 0.00 16.88 8.44
N ARG A 62 -0.40 16.07 9.43
CA ARG A 62 -1.03 16.55 10.67
C ARG A 62 -0.12 17.48 11.48
N VAL A 63 1.19 17.26 11.49
CA VAL A 63 2.14 18.12 12.24
C VAL A 63 2.60 19.36 11.46
N MET A 64 2.37 19.39 10.14
CA MET A 64 2.63 20.57 9.30
C MET A 64 1.50 21.61 9.32
N HIS A 65 0.33 21.23 9.86
CA HIS A 65 -0.82 22.10 10.05
C HIS A 65 -0.71 22.99 11.29
#